data_AF-F1YE52-F1
#
_entry.id   AF-F1YE52-F1
#
_cell.length_a   1.000
_cell.length_b   1.000
_cell.length_c   1.000
_cell.angle_alpha   90.00
_cell.angle_beta   90.00
_cell.angle_gamma   90.00
#
_symmetry.space_group_name_H-M   'P 1'
#
loop_
_entity.id
_entity.type
_entity.pdbx_description
1 polymer ?
#
loop_
_entity_poly.entity_id
_entity_poly.type
_entity_poly.pdbx_seq_one_letter_code
_entity_poly.pdbx_strand_id
1 'polypeptide(L)'
;MPDWASDVLRRAWPTLSADDQRALVDDHDNAVLRDLAVQMRRTDSADSLSATPAGDFTLDGWYHAGLRWHAERFEEPWNGWATPVVTVQTLRNLIGDLAADGAPVGRIQDNGVFTVFAEDLDDNYDVHPDADGLYHLYELGWTFLRCGD
;
A
#
# COMPACT_ATOMS: atom_id res chain seq x y z
N MET A 1 -20.55 8.95 -1.36
CA MET A 1 -20.56 9.83 -0.18
C MET A 1 -19.57 9.26 0.80
N PRO A 2 -18.65 10.06 1.36
CA PRO A 2 -17.69 9.55 2.32
C PRO A 2 -18.38 9.15 3.64
N ASP A 3 -17.86 8.13 4.30
CA ASP A 3 -18.53 7.37 5.39
C ASP A 3 -18.76 8.20 6.67
N TRP A 4 -17.96 9.25 6.87
CA TRP A 4 -18.15 10.26 7.93
C TRP A 4 -19.45 11.07 7.78
N ALA A 5 -20.01 11.13 6.57
CA ALA A 5 -21.30 11.74 6.29
C ALA A 5 -22.42 10.70 6.14
N SER A 6 -22.18 9.44 6.55
CA SER A 6 -23.20 8.39 6.48
C SER A 6 -24.34 8.70 7.45
N ASP A 7 -25.56 8.35 7.03
CA ASP A 7 -26.75 8.50 7.87
C ASP A 7 -26.71 7.63 9.12
N VAL A 8 -25.83 6.62 9.14
CA VAL A 8 -25.59 5.75 10.29
C VAL A 8 -24.80 6.50 11.36
N LEU A 9 -23.69 7.14 10.98
CA LEU A 9 -22.86 7.94 11.88
C LEU A 9 -23.65 9.15 12.43
N ARG A 10 -24.48 9.81 11.62
CA ARG A 10 -25.36 10.89 12.08
C ARG A 10 -26.37 10.46 13.14
N ARG A 11 -26.88 9.22 13.06
CA ARG A 11 -27.83 8.69 14.04
C ARG A 11 -27.15 8.24 15.34
N ALA A 12 -25.93 7.73 15.24
CA ALA A 12 -25.15 7.27 16.39
C ALA A 12 -24.45 8.42 17.14
N TRP A 13 -24.12 9.52 16.46
CA TRP A 13 -23.40 10.66 17.02
C TRP A 13 -23.91 11.18 18.38
N PRO A 14 -25.23 11.38 18.60
CA PRO A 14 -25.75 11.90 19.86
C PRO A 14 -25.62 10.90 21.03
N THR A 15 -25.39 9.62 20.72
CA THR A 15 -25.30 8.53 21.71
C THR A 15 -23.87 8.16 22.08
N LEU A 16 -22.88 8.70 21.36
CA LEU A 16 -21.46 8.49 21.64
C LEU A 16 -21.00 9.36 22.80
N SER A 17 -20.01 8.87 23.54
CA SER A 17 -19.31 9.69 24.54
C SER A 17 -18.44 10.75 23.86
N ALA A 18 -18.08 11.80 24.59
CA ALA A 18 -17.19 12.84 24.07
C ALA A 18 -15.80 12.28 23.69
N ASP A 19 -15.34 11.24 24.38
CA ASP A 19 -14.07 10.59 24.09
C ASP A 19 -14.14 9.76 22.80
N ASP A 20 -15.24 9.03 22.57
CA ASP A 20 -15.46 8.26 21.34
C ASP A 20 -15.61 9.18 20.12
N GLN A 21 -16.30 10.30 20.28
CA GLN A 21 -16.42 11.32 19.22
C GLN A 21 -15.05 11.90 18.84
N ARG A 22 -14.17 12.12 19.82
CA ARG A 22 -12.83 12.65 19.57
C ARG A 22 -11.94 11.63 18.86
N ALA A 23 -11.98 10.37 19.29
CA ALA A 23 -11.22 9.29 18.65
C ALA A 23 -11.60 9.12 17.16
N LEU A 24 -12.89 9.20 16.82
CA LEU A 24 -13.35 9.12 15.43
C LEU A 24 -12.89 10.29 14.55
N VAL A 25 -12.80 11.50 15.12
CA VAL A 25 -12.28 12.68 14.41
C VAL A 25 -10.78 12.57 14.21
N ASP A 26 -10.03 12.16 15.24
CA ASP A 26 -8.58 12.00 15.15
C ASP A 26 -8.19 10.89 14.14
N ASP A 27 -8.95 9.81 14.10
CA ASP A 27 -8.76 8.72 13.13
C ASP A 27 -9.06 9.18 11.69
N HIS A 28 -10.15 9.94 11.50
CA HIS A 28 -10.47 10.55 10.22
C HIS A 28 -9.37 11.50 9.73
N ASP A 29 -8.90 12.38 10.60
CA ASP A 29 -7.85 13.34 10.25
C ASP A 29 -6.53 12.61 9.91
N ASN A 30 -6.20 11.54 10.62
CA ASN A 30 -5.04 10.70 10.29
C ASN A 30 -5.20 9.97 8.94
N ALA A 31 -6.39 9.42 8.65
CA ALA A 31 -6.68 8.77 7.38
C ALA A 31 -6.62 9.77 6.22
N VAL A 32 -7.16 10.97 6.39
CA VAL A 32 -7.09 12.06 5.40
C VAL A 32 -5.65 12.51 5.19
N LEU A 33 -4.85 12.68 6.25
CA LEU A 33 -3.44 13.05 6.14
C LEU A 33 -2.62 11.97 5.42
N ARG A 34 -2.92 10.68 5.66
CA ARG A 34 -2.32 9.56 4.92
C ARG A 34 -2.72 9.58 3.45
N ASP A 35 -4.00 9.74 3.13
CA ASP A 35 -4.48 9.82 1.74
C ASP A 35 -3.89 11.03 1.01
N LEU A 36 -3.82 12.20 1.65
CA LEU A 36 -3.17 13.39 1.09
C LEU A 36 -1.67 13.16 0.85
N ALA A 37 -0.97 12.52 1.79
CA ALA A 37 0.44 12.18 1.63
C ALA A 37 0.66 11.18 0.47
N VAL A 38 -0.24 10.22 0.29
CA VAL A 38 -0.23 9.27 -0.83
C VAL A 38 -0.53 9.97 -2.15
N GLN A 39 -1.54 10.84 -2.22
CA GLN A 39 -1.91 11.59 -3.42
C GLN A 39 -0.81 12.57 -3.86
N MET A 40 -0.21 13.30 -2.92
CA MET A 40 0.93 14.18 -3.22
C MET A 40 2.10 13.39 -3.77
N ARG A 41 2.39 12.20 -3.21
CA ARG A 41 3.48 11.33 -3.67
C ARG A 41 3.20 10.68 -5.04
N ARG A 42 1.96 10.26 -5.33
CA ARG A 42 1.57 9.77 -6.68
C ARG A 42 1.76 10.83 -7.75
N THR A 43 1.48 12.09 -7.43
CA THR A 43 1.62 13.22 -8.37
C THR A 43 3.09 13.47 -8.72
N ASP A 44 4.00 13.31 -7.75
CA ASP A 44 5.45 13.43 -8.00
C ASP A 44 6.02 12.21 -8.75
N SER A 45 5.50 11.00 -8.52
CA SER A 45 6.01 9.75 -9.12
C SER A 45 5.76 9.62 -10.63
N ALA A 46 4.60 10.05 -11.15
CA ALA A 46 4.26 9.89 -12.57
C ALA A 46 5.13 10.73 -13.51
N ASP A 47 5.72 11.83 -13.02
CA ASP A 47 6.61 12.75 -13.75
C ASP A 47 8.05 12.76 -13.16
N SER A 48 8.40 11.82 -12.28
CA SER A 48 9.69 11.86 -11.60
C SER A 48 10.87 11.57 -12.55
N LEU A 49 11.71 12.59 -12.73
CA LEU A 49 12.98 12.52 -13.45
C LEU A 49 14.02 11.58 -12.80
N SER A 50 13.72 10.98 -11.63
CA SER A 50 14.62 10.07 -10.90
C SER A 50 14.23 8.59 -10.97
N ALA A 51 13.19 8.23 -11.73
CA ALA A 51 12.85 6.82 -11.95
C ALA A 51 14.03 6.07 -12.61
N THR A 52 14.48 4.98 -12.00
CA THR A 52 15.58 4.15 -12.50
C THR A 52 15.06 2.91 -13.24
N PRO A 53 15.86 2.32 -14.15
CA PRO A 53 15.43 1.23 -15.02
C PRO A 53 14.89 0.00 -14.27
N ALA A 54 14.12 -0.80 -15.00
CA ALA A 54 13.64 -2.12 -14.57
C ALA A 54 14.75 -2.99 -13.98
N GLY A 55 14.38 -3.87 -13.06
CA GLY A 55 15.32 -4.78 -12.40
C GLY A 55 14.67 -5.58 -11.28
N ASP A 56 15.44 -6.47 -10.69
CA ASP A 56 14.91 -7.38 -9.69
C ASP A 56 15.01 -6.77 -8.28
N PHE A 57 14.08 -7.15 -7.41
CA PHE A 57 14.04 -6.73 -6.01
C PHE A 57 13.64 -7.89 -5.10
N THR A 58 13.87 -7.69 -3.80
CA THR A 58 13.45 -8.60 -2.74
C THR A 58 12.98 -7.81 -1.52
N LEU A 59 12.38 -8.51 -0.55
CA LEU A 59 11.97 -7.95 0.74
C LEU A 59 13.13 -8.11 1.74
N ASP A 60 13.40 -7.11 2.58
CA ASP A 60 14.54 -7.10 3.52
C ASP A 60 14.62 -8.37 4.39
N GLY A 61 13.48 -8.83 4.93
CA GLY A 61 13.39 -10.06 5.72
C GLY A 61 13.56 -11.37 4.95
N TRP A 62 13.56 -11.33 3.61
CA TRP A 62 13.53 -12.50 2.73
C TRP A 62 14.74 -12.62 1.81
N TYR A 63 15.71 -11.72 1.94
CA TYR A 63 16.94 -11.73 1.15
C TYR A 63 17.64 -13.10 1.17
N HIS A 64 17.63 -13.79 2.32
CA HIS A 64 18.26 -15.09 2.50
C HIS A 64 17.45 -16.28 1.94
N ALA A 65 16.15 -16.10 1.71
CA ALA A 65 15.28 -17.13 1.12
C ALA A 65 15.41 -17.21 -0.41
N GLY A 66 16.11 -16.26 -1.03
CA GLY A 66 16.35 -16.24 -2.47
C GLY A 66 15.14 -15.84 -3.31
N LEU A 67 14.05 -15.39 -2.70
CA LEU A 67 12.90 -14.86 -3.42
C LEU A 67 13.24 -13.52 -4.07
N ARG A 68 12.90 -13.40 -5.35
CA ARG A 68 13.13 -12.22 -6.16
C ARG A 68 11.96 -12.01 -7.10
N TRP A 69 11.63 -10.74 -7.32
CA TRP A 69 10.56 -10.32 -8.21
C TRP A 69 11.06 -9.21 -9.14
N HIS A 70 10.42 -9.08 -10.30
CA HIS A 70 10.81 -8.10 -11.31
C HIS A 70 9.99 -6.81 -11.18
N ALA A 71 10.67 -5.67 -11.06
CA ALA A 71 10.06 -4.35 -11.13
C ALA A 71 10.22 -3.77 -12.54
N GLU A 72 9.16 -3.15 -13.06
CA GLU A 72 9.17 -2.44 -14.34
C GLU A 72 10.00 -1.15 -14.27
N ARG A 73 10.08 -0.57 -13.06
CA ARG A 73 10.95 0.56 -12.71
C ARG A 73 11.11 0.64 -11.20
N PHE A 74 12.06 1.45 -10.75
CA PHE A 74 12.15 1.88 -9.36
C PHE A 74 11.96 3.40 -9.30
N GLU A 75 11.17 3.85 -8.34
CA GLU A 75 10.98 5.28 -8.09
C GLU A 75 12.07 5.82 -7.15
N GLU A 76 11.87 7.04 -6.64
CA GLU A 76 12.78 7.62 -5.65
C GLU A 76 12.82 6.72 -4.40
N PRO A 77 14.02 6.36 -3.88
CA PRO A 77 14.13 5.55 -2.69
C PRO A 77 13.47 6.21 -1.47
N TRP A 78 12.82 5.41 -0.63
CA TRP A 78 12.21 5.88 0.62
C TRP A 78 13.07 5.46 1.81
N ASN A 79 13.70 6.42 2.50
CA ASN A 79 14.64 6.15 3.61
C ASN A 79 15.77 5.17 3.24
N GLY A 80 16.21 5.18 1.99
CA GLY A 80 17.25 4.27 1.46
C GLY A 80 16.72 2.91 0.99
N TRP A 81 15.42 2.64 1.14
CA TRP A 81 14.78 1.43 0.63
C TRP A 81 14.33 1.61 -0.82
N ALA A 82 14.36 0.52 -1.59
CA ALA A 82 13.87 0.50 -2.96
C ALA A 82 12.36 0.72 -3.00
N THR A 83 11.88 1.40 -4.05
CA THR A 83 10.46 1.69 -4.29
C THR A 83 10.05 1.07 -5.63
N PRO A 84 9.94 -0.27 -5.71
CA PRO A 84 9.63 -0.96 -6.95
C PRO A 84 8.19 -0.66 -7.42
N VAL A 85 8.04 -0.50 -8.73
CA VAL A 85 6.74 -0.44 -9.40
C VAL A 85 6.57 -1.69 -10.24
N VAL A 86 5.44 -2.37 -10.08
CA VAL A 86 5.27 -3.73 -10.58
C VAL A 86 3.95 -3.92 -11.31
N THR A 87 3.89 -4.91 -12.19
CA THR A 87 2.63 -5.34 -12.81
C THR A 87 1.75 -6.11 -11.82
N VAL A 88 0.46 -6.26 -12.14
CA VAL A 88 -0.45 -7.16 -11.41
C VAL A 88 0.07 -8.60 -11.31
N GLN A 89 0.77 -9.09 -12.35
CA GLN A 89 1.30 -10.45 -12.35
C GLN A 89 2.44 -10.61 -11.35
N THR A 90 3.37 -9.66 -11.32
CA THR A 90 4.44 -9.64 -10.31
C THR A 90 3.86 -9.54 -8.90
N LEU A 91 2.86 -8.67 -8.69
CA LEU A 91 2.20 -8.54 -7.40
C LEU A 91 1.52 -9.86 -6.96
N ARG A 92 0.84 -10.57 -7.87
CA ARG A 92 0.25 -11.89 -7.58
C ARG A 92 1.31 -12.91 -7.18
N ASN A 93 2.45 -12.94 -7.87
CA ASN A 93 3.55 -13.84 -7.56
C ASN A 93 4.08 -13.53 -6.15
N LEU A 94 4.35 -12.25 -5.85
CA LEU A 94 4.79 -11.80 -4.54
C LEU A 94 3.83 -12.25 -3.42
N ILE A 95 2.53 -11.99 -3.58
CA ILE A 95 1.51 -12.41 -2.59
C ILE A 95 1.50 -13.93 -2.42
N GLY A 96 1.55 -14.67 -3.53
CA GLY A 96 1.53 -16.13 -3.53
C GLY A 96 2.75 -16.73 -2.84
N ASP A 97 3.94 -16.16 -3.09
CA ASP A 97 5.18 -16.62 -2.49
C ASP A 97 5.22 -16.32 -0.99
N LEU A 98 4.75 -15.14 -0.55
CA LEU A 98 4.66 -14.81 0.87
C LEU A 98 3.63 -15.68 1.61
N ALA A 99 2.52 -16.00 0.95
CA ALA A 99 1.50 -16.88 1.51
C ALA A 99 1.98 -18.35 1.63
N ALA A 100 2.98 -18.77 0.85
CA ALA A 100 3.52 -20.13 0.94
C ALA A 100 4.15 -20.45 2.30
N ASP A 101 4.53 -19.42 3.05
CA ASP A 101 5.25 -19.52 4.33
C ASP A 101 4.37 -19.10 5.53
N GLY A 102 3.06 -18.89 5.31
CA GLY A 102 2.14 -18.50 6.38
C GLY A 102 0.73 -18.10 5.93
N ALA A 103 0.17 -17.10 6.58
CA ALA A 103 -1.12 -16.53 6.22
C ALA A 103 -0.97 -15.60 4.99
N PRO A 104 -2.02 -15.47 4.15
CA PRO A 104 -1.98 -14.53 3.05
C PRO A 104 -1.78 -13.10 3.57
N VAL A 105 -0.88 -12.36 2.93
CA VAL A 105 -0.59 -10.94 3.26
C VAL A 105 -1.63 -9.97 2.67
N GLY A 106 -2.53 -10.47 1.83
CA GLY A 106 -3.55 -9.67 1.17
C GLY A 106 -4.19 -10.40 0.00
N ARG A 107 -5.06 -9.69 -0.72
CA ARG A 107 -5.76 -10.21 -1.90
C ARG A 107 -6.00 -9.12 -2.93
N ILE A 108 -5.79 -9.46 -4.20
CA ILE A 108 -6.25 -8.63 -5.32
C ILE A 108 -7.73 -8.94 -5.60
N GLN A 109 -8.56 -7.91 -5.53
CA GLN A 109 -9.99 -7.95 -5.82
C GLN A 109 -10.26 -7.96 -7.34
N ASP A 110 -11.49 -8.29 -7.75
CA ASP A 110 -11.87 -8.37 -9.17
C ASP A 110 -11.81 -7.01 -9.88
N ASN A 111 -11.91 -5.91 -9.13
CA ASN A 111 -11.75 -4.54 -9.63
C ASN A 111 -10.28 -4.11 -9.77
N GLY A 112 -9.31 -4.99 -9.48
CA GLY A 112 -7.88 -4.70 -9.52
C GLY A 112 -7.33 -4.01 -8.27
N VAL A 113 -8.13 -3.76 -7.23
CA VAL A 113 -7.61 -3.21 -5.97
C VAL A 113 -6.89 -4.30 -5.18
N PHE A 114 -5.70 -4.01 -4.67
CA PHE A 114 -4.98 -4.90 -3.77
C PHE A 114 -5.25 -4.51 -2.31
N THR A 115 -6.00 -5.34 -1.59
CA THR A 115 -6.22 -5.16 -0.15
C THR A 115 -5.14 -5.88 0.62
N VAL A 116 -4.37 -5.14 1.40
CA VAL A 116 -3.36 -5.65 2.33
C VAL A 116 -4.04 -6.01 3.64
N PHE A 117 -3.72 -7.18 4.17
CA PHE A 117 -4.27 -7.63 5.44
C PHE A 117 -3.39 -7.17 6.61
N ALA A 118 -4.01 -6.54 7.60
CA ALA A 118 -3.42 -6.21 8.89
C ALA A 118 -3.81 -7.25 9.95
N GLU A 119 -3.27 -7.12 11.17
CA GLU A 119 -3.65 -7.98 12.30
C GLU A 119 -5.14 -7.79 12.64
N ASP A 120 -5.60 -6.54 12.65
CA ASP A 120 -7.00 -6.18 12.80
C ASP A 120 -7.64 -5.90 11.44
N LEU A 121 -8.83 -6.45 11.19
CA LEU A 121 -9.52 -6.32 9.89
C LEU A 121 -9.84 -4.87 9.52
N ASP A 122 -10.04 -4.02 10.52
CA ASP A 122 -10.34 -2.60 10.35
C ASP A 122 -9.11 -1.79 9.90
N ASP A 123 -7.90 -2.36 10.06
CA ASP A 123 -6.62 -1.76 9.64
C ASP A 123 -6.19 -2.22 8.24
N ASN A 124 -6.98 -3.06 7.57
CA ASN A 124 -6.75 -3.41 6.18
C ASN A 124 -6.77 -2.15 5.31
N TYR A 125 -5.85 -2.05 4.37
CA TYR A 125 -5.76 -0.91 3.47
C TYR A 125 -5.60 -1.33 2.02
N ASP A 126 -6.05 -0.45 1.13
CA ASP A 126 -6.11 -0.71 -0.29
C ASP A 126 -4.99 0.02 -1.03
N VAL A 127 -4.29 -0.74 -1.88
CA VAL A 127 -3.33 -0.23 -2.86
C VAL A 127 -3.97 -0.31 -4.24
N HIS A 128 -4.01 0.84 -4.91
CA HIS A 128 -4.60 0.98 -6.22
C HIS A 128 -3.51 0.95 -7.31
N PRO A 129 -3.77 0.34 -8.47
CA PRO A 129 -2.90 0.52 -9.61
C PRO A 129 -2.96 1.97 -10.11
N ASP A 130 -1.89 2.42 -10.76
CA ASP A 130 -1.84 3.68 -11.50
C ASP A 130 -2.66 3.62 -12.81
N ALA A 131 -2.61 4.70 -13.58
CA ALA A 131 -3.32 4.80 -14.86
C ALA A 131 -2.87 3.76 -15.91
N ASP A 132 -1.67 3.20 -15.76
CA ASP A 132 -1.11 2.18 -16.65
C ASP A 132 -1.32 0.75 -16.11
N GLY A 133 -1.99 0.61 -14.95
CA GLY A 133 -2.25 -0.68 -14.33
C GLY A 133 -1.09 -1.22 -13.47
N LEU A 134 -0.15 -0.36 -13.10
CA LEU A 134 1.03 -0.71 -12.31
C LEU A 134 0.85 -0.38 -10.83
N TYR A 135 1.42 -1.18 -9.95
CA TYR A 135 1.31 -1.03 -8.50
C TYR A 135 2.61 -0.46 -7.94
N HIS A 136 2.49 0.62 -7.17
CA HIS A 136 3.60 1.29 -6.52
C HIS A 136 3.80 0.69 -5.13
N LEU A 137 4.80 -0.19 -4.97
CA LEU A 137 4.93 -0.97 -3.74
C LEU A 137 5.38 -0.15 -2.52
N TYR A 138 5.81 1.10 -2.70
CA TYR A 138 6.09 1.99 -1.57
C TYR A 138 4.84 2.21 -0.70
N GLU A 139 3.63 2.12 -1.27
CA GLU A 139 2.36 2.31 -0.55
C GLU A 139 2.16 1.26 0.55
N LEU A 140 2.85 0.11 0.44
CA LEU A 140 2.81 -0.95 1.44
C LEU A 140 3.53 -0.58 2.75
N GLY A 141 4.40 0.44 2.71
CA GLY A 141 5.27 0.78 3.85
C GLY A 141 6.29 -0.31 4.19
N TRP A 142 6.50 -1.28 3.30
CA TRP A 142 7.46 -2.38 3.46
C TRP A 142 8.85 -1.97 3.00
N THR A 143 9.87 -2.70 3.47
CA THR A 143 11.27 -2.47 3.14
C THR A 143 11.73 -3.39 2.01
N PHE A 144 12.01 -2.81 0.84
CA PHE A 144 12.50 -3.53 -0.33
C PHE A 144 13.97 -3.22 -0.62
N LEU A 145 14.67 -4.22 -1.17
CA LEU A 145 16.06 -4.16 -1.58
C LEU A 145 16.17 -4.46 -3.08
N ARG A 146 17.03 -3.75 -3.81
CA ARG A 146 17.38 -4.13 -5.19
C ARG A 146 18.23 -5.39 -5.18
N CYS A 147 17.97 -6.31 -6.09
CA CYS A 147 18.76 -7.52 -6.26
C CYS A 147 19.88 -7.30 -7.27
N GLY A 148 21.05 -6.89 -6.76
CA GLY A 148 22.27 -6.71 -7.55
C GLY A 148 22.30 -5.42 -8.37
N ASP A 149 23.52 -4.95 -8.61
CA ASP A 149 24.06 -4.89 -9.97
C ASP A 149 25.01 -6.08 -10.16
#